data_AF-A0A9W6LV72-F1
#
_entry.id   AF-A0A9W6LV72-F1
#
_cell.length_a   1.000
_cell.length_b   1.000
_cell.length_c   1.000
_cell.angle_alpha   90.00
_cell.angle_beta   90.00
_cell.angle_gamma   90.00
#
_symmetry.space_group_name_H-M   'P 1'
#
loop_
_entity.id
_entity.type
_entity.pdbx_description
1 polymer ?
#
loop_
_entity_poly.entity_id
_entity_poly.type
_entity_poly.pdbx_seq_one_letter_code
_entity_poly.pdbx_strand_id
1 'polypeptide(L)'
;MRMAVETSKKPTPVWIVSTIAGAFGLLYAYAVWSGVSYLVLYAQIASQYGTSLTPMAAVVLVLAIAVPVVLFFVALFAGMRRGGVTLALLLAGGLMLTAVFWMNAQAYTASTAFLAV
;
A
#
# COMPACT_ATOMS: atom_id res chain seq x y z
N MET A 1 43.62 -24.59 21.25
CA MET A 1 43.43 -24.08 19.88
C MET A 1 41.97 -24.34 19.49
N ARG A 2 41.07 -23.36 19.68
CA ARG A 2 39.63 -23.50 19.40
C ARG A 2 39.37 -22.92 18.02
N MET A 3 38.89 -23.73 17.08
CA MET A 3 38.44 -23.25 15.78
C MET A 3 37.17 -22.42 16.01
N ALA A 4 37.26 -21.11 15.78
CA ALA A 4 36.07 -20.29 15.66
C ALA A 4 35.35 -20.76 14.40
N VAL A 5 34.15 -21.33 14.58
CA VAL A 5 33.24 -21.58 13.46
C VAL A 5 32.80 -20.21 12.98
N GLU A 6 33.50 -19.67 11.97
CA GLU A 6 33.00 -18.52 11.22
C GLU A 6 31.74 -18.98 10.49
N THR A 7 30.58 -18.71 11.10
CA THR A 7 29.30 -18.83 10.42
C THR A 7 29.21 -17.68 9.41
N SER A 8 29.82 -17.88 8.24
CA SER A 8 29.71 -16.96 7.12
C SER A 8 28.25 -16.89 6.69
N LYS A 9 27.54 -15.86 7.19
CA LYS A 9 26.16 -15.56 6.81
C LYS A 9 26.20 -15.12 5.35
N LYS A 10 25.95 -16.06 4.43
CA LYS A 10 25.90 -15.74 3.00
C LYS A 10 24.90 -14.60 2.79
N PRO A 11 25.30 -13.49 2.14
CA PRO A 11 24.39 -12.40 1.84
C PRO A 11 23.24 -12.93 1.01
N THR A 12 22.03 -12.43 1.27
CA THR A 12 20.83 -12.87 0.57
C THR A 12 20.98 -12.50 -0.93
N PRO A 13 20.74 -13.43 -1.87
CA PRO A 13 20.88 -13.15 -3.29
C PRO A 13 19.98 -11.99 -3.71
N VAL A 14 20.53 -11.04 -4.46
CA VAL A 14 19.81 -9.83 -4.90
C VAL A 14 18.59 -10.20 -5.75
N TRP A 15 18.65 -11.28 -6.56
CA TRP A 15 17.49 -11.71 -7.35
C TRP A 15 16.30 -12.03 -6.45
N ILE A 16 16.51 -12.68 -5.31
CA ILE A 16 15.41 -13.11 -4.41
C ILE A 16 14.71 -11.88 -3.85
N VAL A 17 15.49 -10.86 -3.45
CA VAL A 17 14.97 -9.58 -2.98
C VAL A 17 14.16 -8.89 -4.08
N SER A 18 14.68 -8.83 -5.31
CA SER A 18 13.99 -8.22 -6.45
C SER A 18 12.70 -8.95 -6.83
N THR A 19 12.69 -10.30 -6.80
CA THR A 19 11.49 -11.09 -7.09
C THR A 19 10.41 -10.88 -6.04
N ILE A 20 10.76 -10.90 -4.74
CA ILE A 20 9.80 -10.64 -3.66
C ILE A 20 9.25 -9.21 -3.75
N ALA A 21 10.13 -8.22 -3.93
CA ALA A 21 9.73 -6.82 -4.06
C ALA A 21 8.85 -6.59 -5.29
N GLY A 22 9.15 -7.23 -6.42
CA GLY A 22 8.32 -7.17 -7.63
C GLY A 22 6.95 -7.82 -7.43
N ALA A 23 6.90 -9.03 -6.86
CA ALA A 23 5.66 -9.75 -6.62
C ALA A 23 4.71 -8.99 -5.67
N PHE A 24 5.22 -8.51 -4.53
CA PHE A 24 4.41 -7.68 -3.62
C PHE A 24 4.15 -6.30 -4.21
N GLY A 25 5.11 -5.69 -4.92
CA GLY A 25 4.96 -4.40 -5.56
C GLY A 25 3.80 -4.37 -6.56
N LEU A 26 3.55 -5.48 -7.28
CA LEU A 26 2.36 -5.64 -8.12
C LEU A 26 1.05 -5.54 -7.33
N LEU A 27 0.98 -6.12 -6.13
CA LEU A 27 -0.20 -6.02 -5.27
C LEU A 27 -0.44 -4.57 -4.78
N TYR A 28 0.64 -3.86 -4.42
CA TYR A 28 0.55 -2.43 -4.08
C TYR A 28 0.15 -1.58 -5.28
N ALA A 29 0.69 -1.87 -6.47
CA ALA A 29 0.33 -1.18 -7.71
C ALA A 29 -1.17 -1.38 -8.04
N TYR A 30 -1.70 -2.58 -7.82
CA TYR A 30 -3.13 -2.84 -7.94
C TYR A 30 -3.96 -2.01 -6.96
N ALA A 31 -3.52 -1.88 -5.70
CA ALA A 31 -4.19 -1.04 -4.71
C ALA A 31 -4.18 0.45 -5.11
N VAL A 32 -3.06 0.94 -5.63
CA VAL A 32 -2.94 2.30 -6.20
C VAL A 32 -3.91 2.50 -7.35
N TRP A 33 -3.93 1.57 -8.31
CA TRP A 33 -4.84 1.64 -9.47
C TRP A 33 -6.31 1.63 -9.07
N SER A 34 -6.65 0.81 -8.08
CA SER A 34 -8.00 0.77 -7.52
C SER A 34 -8.37 2.14 -6.92
N GLY A 35 -7.44 2.82 -6.25
CA GLY A 35 -7.67 4.13 -5.63
C GLY A 35 -7.91 5.22 -6.67
N VAL A 36 -7.13 5.20 -7.75
CA VAL A 36 -7.32 6.07 -8.92
C VAL A 36 -8.69 5.83 -9.55
N SER A 37 -9.08 4.56 -9.73
CA SER A 37 -10.37 4.19 -10.30
C SER A 37 -11.53 4.71 -9.44
N TYR A 38 -11.42 4.61 -8.12
CA TYR A 38 -12.40 5.15 -7.17
C TYR A 38 -12.48 6.68 -7.24
N LEU A 39 -11.34 7.36 -7.28
CA LEU A 39 -11.30 8.81 -7.39
C LEU A 39 -11.99 9.30 -8.66
N VAL A 40 -11.70 8.67 -9.80
CA VAL A 40 -12.34 8.99 -11.09
C VAL A 40 -13.85 8.72 -11.03
N LEU A 41 -14.26 7.55 -10.51
CA LEU A 41 -15.67 7.19 -10.39
C LEU A 41 -16.45 8.21 -9.56
N TYR A 42 -15.95 8.58 -8.38
CA TYR A 42 -16.66 9.51 -7.50
C TYR A 42 -16.62 10.96 -7.99
N ALA A 43 -15.57 11.36 -8.70
CA ALA A 43 -15.54 12.65 -9.39
C ALA A 43 -16.63 12.71 -10.49
N GLN A 44 -16.82 11.63 -11.24
CA GLN A 44 -17.89 11.53 -12.25
C GLN A 44 -19.27 11.56 -11.59
N ILE A 45 -19.49 10.80 -10.52
CA ILE A 45 -20.75 10.79 -9.77
C ILE A 45 -21.10 12.21 -9.29
N ALA A 46 -20.17 12.89 -8.62
CA ALA A 46 -20.40 14.26 -8.14
C ALA A 46 -20.80 15.20 -9.30
N SER A 47 -20.10 15.13 -10.43
CA SER A 47 -20.43 15.94 -11.61
C SER A 47 -21.81 15.64 -12.20
N GLN A 48 -22.25 14.39 -12.22
CA GLN A 48 -23.55 13.98 -12.78
C GLN A 48 -24.73 14.46 -11.93
N TYR A 49 -24.58 14.43 -10.60
CA TYR A 49 -25.63 14.87 -9.68
C TYR A 49 -25.58 16.37 -9.38
N GLY A 50 -24.66 17.13 -10.00
CA GLY A 50 -24.47 18.55 -9.72
C GLY A 50 -24.01 18.83 -8.28
N THR A 51 -23.50 17.82 -7.59
CA THR A 51 -23.02 17.91 -6.20
C THR A 51 -21.50 18.00 -6.18
N SER A 52 -20.95 18.28 -5.00
CA SER A 52 -19.50 18.27 -4.79
C SER A 52 -19.09 17.25 -3.73
N LEU A 53 -17.88 16.74 -3.87
CA LEU A 53 -17.25 15.93 -2.82
C LEU A 53 -16.93 16.84 -1.64
N THR A 54 -17.17 16.37 -0.42
CA THR A 54 -16.72 17.11 0.76
C THR A 54 -15.18 17.20 0.78
N PRO A 55 -14.59 18.23 1.41
CA PRO A 55 -13.13 18.33 1.52
C PRO A 55 -12.50 17.07 2.15
N MET A 56 -13.20 16.48 3.12
CA MET A 56 -12.78 15.22 3.75
C MET A 56 -12.81 14.05 2.75
N ALA A 57 -13.85 13.93 1.91
CA ALA A 57 -13.93 12.92 0.86
C ALA A 57 -12.81 13.03 -0.17
N ALA A 58 -12.49 14.24 -0.62
CA ALA A 58 -11.36 14.47 -1.50
C ALA A 58 -10.03 13.99 -0.86
N VAL A 59 -9.80 14.33 0.42
CA VAL A 59 -8.60 13.89 1.16
C VAL A 59 -8.54 12.37 1.29
N VAL A 60 -9.65 11.72 1.66
CA VAL A 60 -9.70 10.24 1.81
C VAL A 60 -9.39 9.54 0.48
N LEU A 61 -9.92 10.04 -0.64
CA LEU A 61 -9.64 9.48 -1.97
C LEU A 61 -8.17 9.65 -2.38
N VAL A 62 -7.55 10.79 -2.06
CA VAL A 62 -6.11 10.98 -2.27
C VAL A 62 -5.30 10.04 -1.38
N LEU A 63 -5.69 9.87 -0.12
CA LEU A 63 -5.05 8.92 0.80
C LEU A 63 -5.18 7.46 0.33
N ALA A 64 -6.28 7.09 -0.32
CA ALA A 64 -6.44 5.76 -0.92
C ALA A 64 -5.39 5.43 -1.98
N ILE A 65 -4.82 6.45 -2.62
CA ILE A 65 -3.71 6.32 -3.56
C ILE A 65 -2.37 6.41 -2.82
N ALA A 66 -2.22 7.40 -1.92
CA ALA A 66 -0.93 7.68 -1.28
C ALA A 66 -0.50 6.62 -0.26
N VAL A 67 -1.43 6.07 0.52
CA VAL A 67 -1.15 5.08 1.58
C VAL A 67 -0.43 3.84 1.04
N PRO A 68 -0.92 3.13 0.00
CA PRO A 68 -0.20 1.97 -0.54
C PRO A 68 1.21 2.33 -1.02
N VAL A 69 1.39 3.48 -1.68
CA VAL A 69 2.71 3.93 -2.17
C VAL A 69 3.67 4.11 -1.00
N VAL A 70 3.26 4.86 0.02
CA VAL A 70 4.10 5.16 1.19
C VAL A 70 4.44 3.88 1.94
N LEU A 71 3.47 3.01 2.20
CA LEU A 71 3.68 1.76 2.93
C LEU A 71 4.61 0.80 2.17
N PHE A 72 4.50 0.73 0.84
CA PHE A 72 5.42 -0.06 0.03
C PHE A 72 6.86 0.42 0.19
N PHE A 73 7.11 1.72 0.03
CA PHE A 73 8.47 2.25 0.17
C PHE A 73 9.01 2.08 1.58
N VAL A 74 8.21 2.37 2.61
CA VAL A 74 8.63 2.18 4.02
C VAL A 74 8.98 0.72 4.29
N ALA A 75 8.14 -0.22 3.88
CA ALA A 75 8.39 -1.65 4.06
C ALA A 75 9.60 -2.14 3.25
N LEU A 76 9.77 -1.67 2.02
CA LEU A 76 10.88 -2.02 1.14
C LEU A 76 12.22 -1.53 1.71
N PHE A 77 12.31 -0.24 2.09
CA PHE A 77 13.52 0.33 2.68
C PHE A 77 13.87 -0.30 4.03
N ALA A 78 12.86 -0.61 4.85
CA ALA A 78 13.08 -1.27 6.14
C ALA A 78 13.53 -2.73 5.98
N GLY A 79 13.03 -3.44 4.96
CA GLY A 79 13.27 -4.87 4.75
C GLY A 79 14.51 -5.20 3.92
N MET A 80 14.96 -4.29 3.04
CA MET A 80 15.99 -4.59 2.03
C MET A 80 17.34 -5.03 2.61
N ARG A 81 17.67 -4.66 3.85
CA ARG A 81 18.92 -5.05 4.53
C ARG A 81 18.76 -6.20 5.53
N ARG A 82 17.54 -6.68 5.78
CA ARG A 82 17.20 -7.60 6.89
C ARG A 82 17.00 -9.06 6.46
N GLY A 83 17.13 -9.36 5.16
CA GLY A 83 16.95 -10.69 4.59
C GLY A 83 15.55 -10.91 3.99
N GLY A 84 15.41 -11.93 3.13
CA GLY A 84 14.22 -12.12 2.29
C GLY A 84 12.92 -12.39 3.06
N VAL A 85 12.97 -13.17 4.14
CA VAL A 85 11.78 -13.47 4.96
C VAL A 85 11.29 -12.22 5.70
N THR A 86 12.21 -11.48 6.31
CA THR A 86 11.87 -10.22 7.00
C THR A 86 11.30 -9.18 6.04
N LEU A 87 11.86 -9.09 4.83
CA LEU A 87 11.31 -8.23 3.76
C LEU A 87 9.88 -8.65 3.39
N ALA A 88 9.63 -9.94 3.16
CA ALA A 88 8.30 -10.44 2.83
C ALA A 88 7.28 -10.15 3.94
N LEU A 89 7.65 -10.34 5.21
CA LEU A 89 6.78 -10.02 6.35
C LEU A 89 6.47 -8.53 6.47
N LEU A 90 7.45 -7.66 6.23
CA LEU A 90 7.24 -6.21 6.24
C LEU A 90 6.33 -5.76 5.09
N LEU A 91 6.56 -6.28 3.88
CA LEU A 91 5.72 -5.98 2.71
C LEU A 91 4.28 -6.49 2.91
N ALA A 92 4.12 -7.69 3.45
CA ALA A 92 2.82 -8.24 3.81
C ALA A 92 2.12 -7.42 4.90
N GLY A 93 2.83 -6.99 5.93
CA GLY A 93 2.29 -6.14 6.99
C GLY A 93 1.78 -4.79 6.46
N GLY A 94 2.55 -4.12 5.60
CA GLY A 94 2.08 -2.90 4.94
C GLY A 94 0.89 -3.15 3.99
N LEU A 95 0.80 -4.34 3.38
CA LEU A 95 -0.32 -4.70 2.51
C LEU A 95 -1.59 -4.92 3.34
N MET A 96 -1.47 -5.54 4.51
CA MET A 96 -2.58 -5.68 5.46
C MET A 96 -3.08 -4.31 5.94
N LEU A 97 -2.17 -3.39 6.28
CA LEU A 97 -2.54 -2.01 6.63
C LEU A 97 -3.25 -1.30 5.47
N THR A 98 -2.76 -1.48 4.25
CA THR A 98 -3.42 -0.97 3.03
C THR A 98 -4.83 -1.54 2.89
N ALA A 99 -5.01 -2.85 3.12
CA ALA A 99 -6.31 -3.50 3.03
C ALA A 99 -7.30 -2.98 4.08
N VAL A 100 -6.84 -2.80 5.33
CA VAL A 100 -7.66 -2.20 6.39
C VAL A 100 -8.06 -0.78 6.03
N PHE A 101 -7.12 0.04 5.55
CA PHE A 101 -7.42 1.40 5.09
C PHE A 101 -8.49 1.39 3.99
N TRP A 102 -8.37 0.49 3.01
CA TRP A 102 -9.34 0.32 1.93
C TRP A 102 -10.74 0.01 2.45
N MET A 103 -10.87 -0.92 3.39
CA MET A 103 -12.16 -1.27 3.98
C MET A 103 -12.80 -0.07 4.69
N ASN A 104 -12.01 0.74 5.38
CA ASN A 104 -12.47 1.98 6.01
C ASN A 104 -12.87 3.05 4.98
N ALA A 105 -12.09 3.22 3.91
CA ALA A 105 -12.39 4.17 2.85
C ALA A 105 -13.71 3.84 2.14
N GLN A 106 -13.96 2.55 1.85
CA GLN A 106 -15.22 2.08 1.28
C GLN A 106 -16.40 2.35 2.21
N ALA A 107 -16.26 2.03 3.50
CA ALA A 107 -17.29 2.32 4.49
C ALA A 107 -17.62 3.83 4.57
N TYR A 108 -16.59 4.68 4.48
CA TYR A 108 -16.78 6.12 4.44
C TYR A 108 -17.51 6.60 3.18
N THR A 109 -17.21 6.03 2.01
CA THR A 109 -17.90 6.41 0.76
C THR A 109 -19.38 6.04 0.73
N ALA A 110 -19.79 5.03 1.51
CA ALA A 110 -21.20 4.65 1.67
C ALA A 110 -21.95 5.55 2.67
N SER A 111 -21.26 6.45 3.37
CA SER A 111 -21.87 7.33 4.36
C SER A 111 -22.44 8.60 3.72
N THR A 112 -23.47 9.18 4.34
CA THR A 112 -24.04 10.46 3.91
C THR A 112 -23.07 11.64 4.05
N ALA A 113 -22.03 11.51 4.88
CA ALA A 113 -20.98 12.51 5.05
C ALA A 113 -20.03 12.64 3.85
N PHE A 114 -20.17 11.78 2.84
CA PHE A 114 -19.30 11.74 1.67
C PHE A 114 -19.68 12.80 0.61
N LEU A 115 -20.98 13.02 0.39
CA LEU A 115 -21.49 14.01 -0.55
C LEU A 115 -21.91 15.28 0.20
N ALA A 116 -21.57 16.44 -0.36
CA ALA A 116 -22.20 17.69 0.06
C ALA A 116 -23.62 17.72 -0.55
N VAL A 117 -24.61 17.28 0.23
CA VAL A 117 -26.04 17.41 -0.08
C VAL A 117 -26.50 18.83 0.23
#